data_AF-A0A662PB46-F1
#
_entry.id   AF-A0A662PB46-F1
#
_cell.length_a   1.000
_cell.length_b   1.000
_cell.length_c   1.000
_cell.angle_alpha   90.00
_cell.angle_beta   90.00
_cell.angle_gamma   90.00
#
_symmetry.space_group_name_H-M   'P 1'
#
loop_
_entity.id
_entity.type
_entity.pdbx_description
1 polymer ?
#
loop_
_entity_poly.entity_id
_entity_poly.type
_entity_poly.pdbx_seq_one_letter_code
_entity_poly.pdbx_strand_id
1 'polypeptide(L)'
;MPYYPKLEKARYIGYKKSLLVSFNGFLKKIDKMQKRTSLLSRPISLQFEPTTKCNLRCPLCESSLWGRRGMDMQFSDFKKIIDQFPFLVT
;
A
#
# COMPACT_ATOMS: atom_id res chain seq x y z
N MET A 1 9.44 -34.35 12.77
CA MET A 1 8.89 -33.17 12.06
C MET A 1 10.04 -32.43 11.40
N PRO A 2 10.01 -32.18 10.09
CA PRO A 2 11.10 -31.49 9.40
C PRO A 2 11.15 -30.01 9.78
N TYR A 3 12.34 -29.53 10.18
CA TYR A 3 12.62 -28.16 10.60
C TYR A 3 13.01 -27.31 9.39
N TYR A 4 12.26 -26.23 9.11
CA TYR A 4 12.48 -25.35 7.97
C TYR A 4 12.70 -23.89 8.43
N PRO A 5 13.96 -23.43 8.58
CA PRO A 5 14.27 -22.13 9.19
C PRO A 5 13.78 -20.92 8.38
N LYS A 6 13.62 -21.05 7.06
CA LYS A 6 13.06 -19.99 6.20
C LYS A 6 11.56 -19.76 6.48
N LEU A 7 10.82 -20.82 6.82
CA LEU A 7 9.39 -20.74 7.11
C LEU A 7 9.11 -20.09 8.48
N GLU A 8 9.96 -20.34 9.48
CA GLU A 8 9.86 -19.66 10.78
C GLU A 8 10.08 -18.15 10.66
N LYS A 9 11.11 -17.73 9.92
CA LYS A 9 11.37 -16.31 9.66
C LYS A 9 10.21 -15.63 8.94
N ALA A 10 9.63 -16.28 7.93
CA ALA A 10 8.46 -15.77 7.21
C ALA A 10 7.23 -15.63 8.15
N ARG A 11 6.98 -16.61 9.02
CA ARG A 11 5.90 -16.55 10.03
C ARG A 11 6.09 -15.41 11.02
N TYR A 12 7.30 -15.20 11.51
CA TYR A 12 7.61 -14.10 12.43
C TYR A 12 7.37 -12.73 11.78
N ILE A 13 7.80 -12.56 10.53
CA ILE A 13 7.53 -11.34 9.74
C ILE A 13 6.03 -11.13 9.56
N GLY A 14 5.28 -12.19 9.23
CA GLY A 14 3.82 -12.13 9.10
C GLY A 14 3.12 -11.72 10.39
N TYR A 15 3.52 -12.29 11.53
CA TYR A 15 2.97 -11.94 12.84
C TYR A 15 3.25 -10.48 13.22
N LYS A 16 4.49 -10.03 13.03
CA LYS A 16 4.87 -8.62 13.26
C LYS A 16 4.05 -7.66 12.41
N LYS A 17 3.81 -7.98 11.13
CA LYS A 17 2.94 -7.19 10.25
C LYS A 17 1.48 -7.18 10.73
N SER A 18 0.94 -8.33 11.10
CA SER A 18 -0.44 -8.44 11.63
C SER A 18 -0.65 -7.58 12.88
N LEU A 19 0.34 -7.55 13.78
CA LEU A 19 0.32 -6.69 14.97
C LEU A 19 0.28 -5.20 14.60
N LEU A 20 1.14 -4.76 13.66
CA LEU A 20 1.18 -3.37 13.20
C LEU A 20 -0.13 -2.95 12.52
N VAL A 21 -0.74 -3.83 11.71
CA VAL A 21 -2.04 -3.59 11.08
C VAL A 21 -3.13 -3.41 12.15
N SER A 22 -3.12 -4.27 13.18
CA SER A 22 -4.08 -4.21 14.28
C SER A 22 -3.95 -2.91 15.07
N PHE A 23 -2.72 -2.49 15.36
CA PHE A 23 -2.42 -1.21 16.01
C PHE A 23 -2.90 -0.02 15.17
N ASN A 24 -2.64 -0.03 13.86
CA ASN A 24 -3.13 1.01 12.96
C ASN A 24 -4.67 1.06 12.87
N GLY A 25 -5.32 -0.11 12.91
CA GLY A 25 -6.78 -0.22 13.00
C GLY A 25 -7.34 0.38 14.30
N PHE A 26 -6.62 0.23 15.41
CA PHE A 26 -6.99 0.87 16.68
C PHE A 26 -6.87 2.40 16.62
N LEU A 27 -5.77 2.93 16.07
CA LEU A 27 -5.61 4.37 15.85
C LEU A 27 -6.76 4.94 15.00
N LYS A 28 -7.17 4.21 13.96
CA LYS A 28 -8.30 4.61 13.11
C LYS A 28 -9.61 4.72 13.88
N LYS A 29 -9.85 3.82 14.84
CA LYS A 29 -11.03 3.90 15.72
C LYS A 29 -10.97 5.14 16.61
N ILE A 30 -9.80 5.47 17.17
CA ILE A 30 -9.60 6.68 17.97
C ILE A 30 -9.82 7.93 17.12
N ASP A 31 -9.24 8.00 15.92
CA ASP A 31 -9.39 9.13 15.01
C ASP A 31 -10.87 9.37 14.67
N LYS A 32 -11.61 8.29 14.40
CA LYS A 32 -13.05 8.35 14.12
C LYS A 32 -13.85 8.81 15.35
N MET A 33 -13.50 8.32 16.53
CA MET A 33 -14.17 8.68 17.78
C MET A 33 -13.93 10.15 18.15
N GLN A 34 -12.69 10.64 17.98
CA GLN A 34 -12.31 12.03 18.24
C GLN A 34 -12.64 12.99 17.09
N LYS A 35 -13.16 12.48 15.96
CA LYS A 35 -13.44 13.24 14.73
C LYS A 35 -12.29 14.16 14.32
N ARG A 36 -11.05 13.64 14.39
CA ARG A 36 -9.87 14.43 14.06
C ARG A 36 -9.86 14.81 12.58
N THR A 37 -9.47 16.05 12.29
CA THR A 37 -9.18 16.51 10.92
C THR A 37 -7.81 16.01 10.43
N SER A 38 -6.86 15.82 11.34
CA SER A 38 -5.55 15.21 11.07
C SER A 38 -5.51 13.79 11.64
N LEU A 39 -5.40 12.79 10.75
CA LEU A 39 -5.45 11.38 11.10
C LEU A 39 -4.10 10.89 11.62
N LEU A 40 -4.11 10.18 12.74
CA LEU A 40 -2.94 9.45 13.23
C LEU A 40 -2.78 8.10 12.52
N SER A 41 -3.91 7.52 12.10
CA SER A 41 -3.94 6.28 11.34
C SER A 41 -3.49 6.46 9.89
N ARG A 42 -2.89 5.40 9.35
CA ARG A 42 -2.38 5.35 7.98
C ARG A 42 -3.24 4.42 7.10
N PRO A 43 -3.22 4.57 5.76
CA PRO A 43 -3.94 3.67 4.86
C PRO A 43 -3.40 2.23 4.95
N ILE A 44 -4.31 1.24 5.03
CA ILE A 44 -3.97 -0.19 5.15
C ILE A 44 -3.65 -0.81 3.78
N SER A 45 -4.21 -0.26 2.72
CA SER A 45 -3.98 -0.66 1.33
C SER A 45 -3.64 0.57 0.50
N LEU A 46 -2.72 0.41 -0.45
CA LEU A 46 -2.35 1.41 -1.44
C LEU A 46 -2.38 0.75 -2.81
N GLN A 47 -2.93 1.45 -3.78
CA GLN A 47 -2.88 1.07 -5.18
C GLN A 47 -1.90 2.01 -5.88
N PHE A 48 -0.91 1.42 -6.54
CA PHE A 48 0.09 2.17 -7.31
C PHE A 48 -0.18 1.97 -8.80
N GLU A 49 -0.16 3.07 -9.54
CA GLU A 49 -0.11 3.08 -10.99
C GLU A 49 1.32 3.47 -11.39
N PRO A 50 2.25 2.50 -11.55
CA PRO A 50 3.65 2.79 -11.84
C PRO A 50 3.85 3.32 -13.26
N THR A 51 2.90 3.08 -14.16
CA THR A 51 2.88 3.64 -15.51
C THR A 51 1.46 4.04 -15.86
N THR A 52 1.31 5.22 -16.45
CA THR A 52 0.03 5.68 -17.03
C THR A 52 -0.04 5.43 -18.54
N LYS A 53 0.96 4.77 -19.11
CA LYS A 53 1.00 4.40 -20.53
C LYS A 53 0.15 3.15 -20.74
N CYS A 54 -0.80 3.24 -21.66
CA CYS A 54 -1.60 2.11 -22.11
C CYS A 54 -1.68 2.13 -23.63
N ASN A 55 -1.51 0.96 -24.27
CA ASN A 55 -1.66 0.78 -25.71
C ASN A 55 -3.12 0.56 -26.14
N LEU A 56 -4.02 0.34 -25.19
CA LEU A 56 -5.45 0.14 -25.43
C LEU A 56 -6.20 1.48 -25.38
N ARG A 57 -7.20 1.64 -26.25
CA ARG A 57 -8.09 2.80 -26.30
C ARG A 57 -9.51 2.39 -25.93
N CYS A 58 -9.65 1.88 -24.70
CA CYS A 58 -10.94 1.36 -24.24
C CYS A 58 -11.99 2.48 -24.21
N PRO A 59 -13.20 2.27 -24.76
CA PRO A 59 -14.23 3.31 -24.86
C PRO A 59 -14.76 3.76 -23.48
N LEU A 60 -14.57 2.94 -22.45
CA LEU A 60 -14.98 3.20 -21.07
C LEU A 60 -13.88 3.85 -20.22
N CYS A 61 -12.68 4.06 -20.77
CA CYS A 61 -11.55 4.56 -19.99
C CYS A 61 -11.51 6.10 -19.99
N GLU A 62 -11.56 6.70 -18.80
CA GLU A 62 -11.43 8.15 -18.63
C GLU A 62 -10.07 8.70 -19.07
N SER A 63 -9.00 7.91 -18.90
CA SER A 63 -7.63 8.35 -19.24
C SER A 63 -7.44 8.63 -20.73
N SER A 64 -8.17 7.95 -21.62
CA SER A 64 -8.17 8.25 -23.05
C SER A 64 -8.92 9.55 -23.40
N LEU A 65 -9.88 9.98 -22.57
CA LEU A 65 -10.66 11.20 -22.80
C LEU A 65 -9.89 12.46 -22.39
N TRP A 66 -9.04 12.36 -21.35
CA TRP A 66 -8.36 13.52 -20.76
C TRP A 66 -7.03 13.89 -21.43
N GLY A 67 -6.59 13.14 -22.45
CA GLY A 67 -5.34 13.44 -23.16
C GLY A 67 -4.10 13.45 -22.26
N ARG A 68 -4.11 12.69 -21.15
CA ARG A 68 -2.99 12.64 -20.21
C ARG A 68 -1.73 12.13 -20.92
N ARG A 69 -0.59 12.80 -20.66
CA ARG A 69 0.72 12.30 -21.11
C ARG A 69 1.06 11.03 -20.35
N GLY A 70 1.51 10.01 -21.08
CA GLY A 70 1.99 8.76 -20.49
C GLY A 70 3.29 8.99 -19.72
N MET A 71 3.28 8.69 -18.44
CA MET A 71 4.40 8.87 -17.52
C MET A 71 4.73 7.53 -16.85
N ASP A 72 6.02 7.34 -16.55
CA ASP A 72 6.50 6.19 -15.80
C ASP A 72 7.12 6.69 -14.49
N MET A 73 6.77 6.01 -13.40
CA MET A 73 7.35 6.25 -12.08
C MET A 73 8.76 5.67 -12.03
N GLN A 74 9.71 6.43 -11.50
CA GLN A 74 11.05 5.88 -11.25
C GLN A 74 11.01 4.86 -10.11
N PHE A 75 11.81 3.81 -10.22
CA PHE A 75 11.93 2.78 -9.18
C PHE A 75 12.37 3.35 -7.83
N SER A 76 13.26 4.35 -7.86
CA SER A 76 13.74 5.06 -6.67
C SER A 76 12.58 5.69 -5.88
N ASP A 77 11.64 6.32 -6.58
CA ASP A 77 10.49 6.96 -5.98
C ASP A 77 9.47 5.93 -5.49
N PHE A 78 9.21 4.88 -6.28
CA PHE A 78 8.40 3.75 -5.84
C PHE A 78 8.94 3.14 -4.53
N LYS A 79 10.24 2.87 -4.47
CA LYS A 79 10.90 2.32 -3.27
C LYS A 79 10.77 3.26 -2.07
N LYS A 80 11.03 4.57 -2.25
CA LYS A 80 10.86 5.56 -1.18
C LYS A 80 9.45 5.60 -0.62
N ILE A 81 8.42 5.40 -1.46
CA ILE A 81 7.04 5.40 -0.99
C ILE A 81 6.75 4.11 -0.22
N ILE A 82 7.13 2.95 -0.75
CA ILE A 82 6.91 1.66 -0.06
C ILE A 82 7.64 1.60 1.29
N ASP A 83 8.86 2.12 1.37
CA ASP A 83 9.64 2.14 2.60
C ASP A 83 8.97 2.96 3.73
N GLN A 84 8.07 3.91 3.40
CA GLN A 84 7.30 4.67 4.40
C GLN A 84 6.17 3.87 5.05
N PHE A 85 5.80 2.73 4.46
CA PHE A 85 4.64 1.94 4.88
C PHE A 85 5.02 0.47 5.14
N PRO A 86 5.80 0.18 6.20
CA PRO A 86 6.30 -1.16 6.50
C PRO A 86 5.20 -2.17 6.91
N PHE A 87 3.99 -1.68 7.18
CA PHE A 87 2.83 -2.47 7.60
C PHE A 87 1.89 -2.82 6.44
N LEU A 88 2.19 -2.39 5.19
CA LEU A 88 1.43 -2.84 4.02
C LEU A 88 1.57 -4.36 3.88
N VAL A 89 0.41 -5.01 3.84
CA VAL A 89 0.28 -6.42 3.51
C VAL A 89 0.31 -6.51 1.99
N THR A 90 1.36 -7.10 1.46
CA THR A 90 1.44 -7.56 0.07
C THR A 90 1.20 -9.06 0.08
#